data_AF-A0A356DUK5-F1
#
_entry.id   AF-A0A356DUK5-F1
#
_cell.length_a   1.000
_cell.length_b   1.000
_cell.length_c   1.000
_cell.angle_alpha   90.00
_cell.angle_beta   90.00
_cell.angle_gamma   90.00
#
_symmetry.space_group_name_H-M   'P 1'
#
loop_
_entity.id
_entity.type
_entity.pdbx_description
1 polymer ?
#
loop_
_entity_poly.entity_id
_entity_poly.type
_entity_poly.pdbx_seq_one_letter_code
_entity_poly.pdbx_strand_id
1 'polypeptide(L)'
;LNEDESTSCITLYIEGIKDGPKFMDAARKCTKPIIALKAGTSAHGAAAAASHTGSLAGSAKVYEAAFEQAGVAQAEDLNDMFDTTLALSLQPTMKGDNLLIVTNGGGVGVLATDAAEKYGLPLKFAPEDVQAELRKHMPSFGSAKNPVDITGGAGLAGYYEGVKYAYAHPWVDGMVVLYCETSVTDPQEIAEAIYNAQKESGASGKPLAVSFIGGERCEKATEWLIEHDIPTYNAPDLAVKALSSLRKQDELLQTAHNGMYKPSDVDSEKARQIIAGARAKGRSALTEVEAKNVFKAYGLPVTPTLLAHSEEEAIQLAEQIGFPIVMKIVSPDILHKSDAGAVKVNIKNEQGVRDAWKLILENSLAYKADAEIDGVAIQEMAPWATEVIVGSVNDSTFGP
;
A
#
# COMPACT_ATOMS: atom_id res chain seq x y z
N LEU A 1 12.28 -8.38 -22.63
CA LEU A 1 12.32 -8.78 -21.21
C LEU A 1 11.10 -9.61 -20.81
N ASN A 2 9.87 -9.10 -20.94
CA ASN A 2 8.69 -9.89 -20.58
C ASN A 2 8.60 -11.25 -21.32
N GLU A 3 8.81 -11.25 -22.64
CA GLU A 3 8.74 -12.47 -23.48
C GLU A 3 10.04 -13.29 -23.52
N ASP A 4 11.12 -12.83 -22.89
CA ASP A 4 12.44 -13.50 -22.97
C ASP A 4 12.56 -14.60 -21.92
N GLU A 5 12.57 -15.87 -22.31
CA GLU A 5 12.66 -17.02 -21.39
C GLU A 5 13.90 -17.00 -20.48
N SER A 6 14.99 -16.31 -20.86
CA SER A 6 16.19 -16.19 -20.04
C SER A 6 16.09 -15.12 -18.94
N THR A 7 15.06 -14.26 -18.99
CA THR A 7 14.79 -13.25 -17.96
C THR A 7 13.83 -13.84 -16.93
N SER A 8 14.23 -13.97 -15.66
CA SER A 8 13.33 -14.32 -14.55
C SER A 8 12.78 -13.10 -13.80
N CYS A 9 13.51 -11.98 -13.83
CA CYS A 9 13.23 -10.78 -13.05
C CYS A 9 13.72 -9.52 -13.79
N ILE A 10 13.04 -8.37 -13.61
CA ILE A 10 13.39 -7.10 -14.26
C ILE A 10 13.70 -6.05 -13.21
N THR A 11 14.90 -5.49 -13.25
CA THR A 11 15.33 -4.45 -12.31
C THR A 11 15.58 -3.13 -13.06
N LEU A 12 15.01 -2.05 -12.55
CA LEU A 12 15.01 -0.73 -13.20
C LEU A 12 15.60 0.32 -12.26
N TYR A 13 16.62 1.04 -12.72
CA TYR A 13 16.99 2.33 -12.13
C TYR A 13 16.26 3.44 -12.90
N ILE A 14 15.46 4.24 -12.20
CA ILE A 14 14.54 5.21 -12.82
C ILE A 14 14.85 6.61 -12.30
N GLU A 15 15.26 7.50 -13.20
CA GLU A 15 15.34 8.95 -12.90
C GLU A 15 14.00 9.65 -13.17
N GLY A 16 13.33 9.27 -14.24
CA GLY A 16 12.00 9.75 -14.62
C GLY A 16 11.37 8.88 -15.69
N ILE A 17 10.04 8.98 -15.82
CA ILE A 17 9.23 8.31 -16.83
C ILE A 17 8.60 9.38 -17.70
N LYS A 18 8.65 9.21 -19.03
CA LYS A 18 8.08 10.16 -19.99
C LYS A 18 6.59 9.94 -20.23
N ASP A 19 6.16 8.69 -20.28
CA ASP A 19 4.79 8.27 -20.57
C ASP A 19 4.35 7.29 -19.47
N GLY A 20 3.80 7.85 -18.40
CA GLY A 20 3.35 7.10 -17.23
C GLY A 20 2.27 6.08 -17.56
N PRO A 21 1.16 6.45 -18.26
CA PRO A 21 0.13 5.50 -18.65
C PRO A 21 0.66 4.30 -19.44
N LYS A 22 1.58 4.52 -20.38
CA LYS A 22 2.21 3.42 -21.14
C LYS A 22 3.11 2.54 -20.28
N PHE A 23 3.88 3.13 -19.36
CA PHE A 23 4.68 2.37 -18.39
C PHE A 23 3.79 1.48 -17.52
N MET A 24 2.71 2.06 -16.97
CA MET A 24 1.74 1.37 -16.12
C MET A 24 1.10 0.18 -16.85
N ASP A 25 0.65 0.38 -18.10
CA ASP A 25 0.05 -0.68 -18.91
C ASP A 25 1.04 -1.81 -19.23
N ALA A 26 2.29 -1.46 -19.57
CA ALA A 26 3.35 -2.44 -19.82
C ALA A 26 3.72 -3.24 -18.56
N ALA A 27 3.84 -2.57 -17.41
CA ALA A 27 4.17 -3.19 -16.14
C ALA A 27 3.07 -4.17 -15.68
N ARG A 28 1.79 -3.77 -15.76
CA ARG A 28 0.65 -4.65 -15.42
C ARG A 28 0.55 -5.90 -16.30
N LYS A 29 0.99 -5.82 -17.55
CA LYS A 29 1.01 -6.96 -18.49
C LYS A 29 2.24 -7.85 -18.32
N CYS A 30 3.21 -7.43 -17.51
CA CYS A 30 4.41 -8.20 -17.26
C CYS A 30 4.08 -9.38 -16.36
N THR A 31 4.47 -10.59 -16.76
CA THR A 31 4.28 -11.80 -15.95
C THR A 31 5.44 -12.06 -15.00
N LYS A 32 6.48 -11.22 -15.07
CA LYS A 32 7.72 -11.33 -14.30
C LYS A 32 7.79 -10.20 -13.28
N PRO A 33 8.39 -10.43 -12.11
CA PRO A 33 8.59 -9.38 -11.13
C PRO A 33 9.37 -8.19 -11.71
N ILE A 34 8.94 -6.98 -11.36
CA ILE A 34 9.61 -5.74 -11.70
C ILE A 34 10.01 -5.04 -10.40
N ILE A 35 11.30 -4.75 -10.24
CA ILE A 35 11.83 -3.95 -9.15
C ILE A 35 12.27 -2.60 -9.72
N ALA A 36 11.89 -1.50 -9.08
CA ALA A 36 12.27 -0.16 -9.48
C ALA A 36 12.97 0.58 -8.33
N LEU A 37 14.19 1.06 -8.58
CA LEU A 37 14.87 2.04 -7.74
C LEU A 37 14.65 3.44 -8.34
N LYS A 38 13.84 4.26 -7.67
CA LYS A 38 13.57 5.64 -8.09
C LYS A 38 14.63 6.58 -7.53
N ALA A 39 15.37 7.25 -8.40
CA ALA A 39 16.25 8.34 -8.02
C ALA A 39 15.46 9.63 -7.74
N GLY A 40 15.99 10.54 -6.92
CA GLY A 40 15.38 11.86 -6.71
C GLY A 40 14.06 11.84 -5.92
N THR A 41 13.96 10.97 -4.90
CA THR A 41 12.77 10.86 -4.02
C THR A 41 12.68 11.98 -2.98
N SER A 42 13.79 12.65 -2.67
CA SER A 42 13.80 13.84 -1.78
C SER A 42 13.66 15.13 -2.58
N ALA A 43 13.25 16.23 -1.94
CA ALA A 43 13.11 17.53 -2.62
C ALA A 43 14.43 17.99 -3.30
N HIS A 44 15.57 17.83 -2.63
CA HIS A 44 16.87 18.15 -3.21
C HIS A 44 17.29 17.16 -4.29
N GLY A 45 17.02 15.86 -4.09
CA GLY A 45 17.31 14.84 -5.09
C GLY A 45 16.49 15.03 -6.37
N ALA A 46 15.22 15.40 -6.23
CA ALA A 46 14.33 15.75 -7.32
C ALA A 46 14.87 16.96 -8.11
N ALA A 47 15.28 18.03 -7.42
CA ALA A 47 15.88 19.20 -8.05
C ALA A 47 17.21 18.87 -8.79
N ALA A 48 18.05 18.03 -8.18
CA ALA A 48 19.30 17.57 -8.79
C ALA A 48 19.04 16.73 -10.06
N ALA A 49 18.11 15.77 -9.98
CA ALA A 49 17.71 14.94 -11.12
C ALA A 49 17.10 15.77 -12.25
N ALA A 50 16.26 16.77 -11.93
CA ALA A 50 15.70 17.69 -12.91
C ALA A 50 16.77 18.51 -13.63
N SER A 51 17.77 18.99 -12.89
CA SER A 51 18.89 19.75 -13.45
C SER A 51 19.81 18.88 -14.33
N HIS A 52 19.95 17.59 -13.99
CA HIS A 52 20.75 16.62 -14.74
C HIS A 52 20.05 16.17 -16.04
N THR A 53 18.75 15.92 -15.98
CA THR A 53 17.98 15.36 -17.11
C THR A 53 17.27 16.39 -17.97
N GLY A 54 17.15 17.64 -17.50
CA GLY A 54 16.37 18.69 -18.16
C GLY A 54 14.85 18.47 -18.14
N SER A 55 14.36 17.57 -17.28
CA SER A 55 12.93 17.25 -17.13
C SER A 55 12.41 17.67 -15.75
N LEU A 56 11.09 17.92 -15.63
CA LEU A 56 10.49 18.23 -14.33
C LEU A 56 10.53 16.97 -13.46
N ALA A 57 11.10 17.05 -12.26
CA ALA A 57 11.07 15.91 -11.34
C ALA A 57 9.66 15.73 -10.77
N GLY A 58 9.07 14.55 -11.02
CA GLY A 58 7.74 14.21 -10.50
C GLY A 58 7.75 13.89 -9.01
N SER A 59 6.57 13.90 -8.39
CA SER A 59 6.40 13.67 -6.97
C SER A 59 6.73 12.22 -6.58
N ALA A 60 7.58 12.02 -5.57
CA ALA A 60 7.95 10.69 -5.09
C ALA A 60 6.73 9.83 -4.69
N LYS A 61 5.75 10.45 -4.02
CA LYS A 61 4.49 9.77 -3.64
C LYS A 61 3.65 9.34 -4.84
N VAL A 62 3.72 10.08 -5.95
CA VAL A 62 3.00 9.72 -7.18
C VAL A 62 3.68 8.52 -7.86
N TYR A 63 5.02 8.49 -7.88
CA TYR A 63 5.76 7.33 -8.38
C TYR A 63 5.51 6.08 -7.54
N GLU A 64 5.53 6.20 -6.22
CA GLU A 64 5.21 5.10 -5.29
C GLU A 64 3.80 4.55 -5.57
N ALA A 65 2.78 5.41 -5.58
CA ALA A 65 1.40 5.00 -5.87
C ALA A 65 1.25 4.40 -7.28
N ALA A 66 1.98 4.90 -8.27
CA ALA A 66 2.00 4.36 -9.62
C ALA A 66 2.62 2.95 -9.64
N PHE A 67 3.78 2.75 -9.00
CA PHE A 67 4.41 1.44 -8.91
C PHE A 67 3.52 0.42 -8.21
N GLU A 68 2.88 0.80 -7.10
CA GLU A 68 1.94 -0.08 -6.40
C GLU A 68 0.77 -0.50 -7.29
N GLN A 69 0.15 0.46 -7.98
CA GLN A 69 -0.94 0.19 -8.93
C GLN A 69 -0.52 -0.60 -10.17
N ALA A 70 0.78 -0.69 -10.46
CA ALA A 70 1.34 -1.42 -11.60
C ALA A 70 1.87 -2.80 -11.23
N GLY A 71 1.95 -3.16 -9.94
CA GLY A 71 2.56 -4.41 -9.52
C GLY A 71 4.10 -4.35 -9.47
N VAL A 72 4.69 -3.15 -9.41
CA VAL A 72 6.13 -2.92 -9.39
C VAL A 72 6.60 -2.77 -7.94
N ALA A 73 7.55 -3.60 -7.52
CA ALA A 73 8.20 -3.45 -6.22
C ALA A 73 9.16 -2.25 -6.26
N GLN A 74 9.10 -1.37 -5.26
CA GLN A 74 10.02 -0.24 -5.16
C GLN A 74 11.15 -0.56 -4.18
N ALA A 75 12.39 -0.37 -4.61
CA ALA A 75 13.59 -0.45 -3.77
C ALA A 75 13.97 0.94 -3.23
N GLU A 76 14.53 0.96 -2.02
CA GLU A 76 14.94 2.18 -1.32
C GLU A 76 16.34 2.66 -1.73
N ASP A 77 17.25 1.71 -1.97
CA ASP A 77 18.62 1.94 -2.38
C ASP A 77 19.15 0.79 -3.27
N LEU A 78 20.43 0.85 -3.63
CA LEU A 78 21.05 -0.16 -4.49
C LEU A 78 21.16 -1.53 -3.81
N ASN A 79 21.47 -1.58 -2.52
CA ASN A 79 21.60 -2.86 -1.81
C ASN A 79 20.22 -3.52 -1.73
N ASP A 80 19.20 -2.75 -1.34
CA ASP A 80 17.82 -3.22 -1.33
C ASP A 80 17.34 -3.70 -2.70
N MET A 81 17.71 -2.98 -3.76
CA MET A 81 17.39 -3.36 -5.13
C MET A 81 17.99 -4.73 -5.47
N PHE A 82 19.26 -4.99 -5.14
CA PHE A 82 19.89 -6.29 -5.40
C PHE A 82 19.34 -7.39 -4.50
N ASP A 83 19.16 -7.13 -3.20
CA ASP A 83 18.64 -8.10 -2.24
C ASP A 83 17.22 -8.54 -2.60
N THR A 84 16.35 -7.59 -2.97
CA THR A 84 14.98 -7.85 -3.42
C THR A 84 14.96 -8.52 -4.79
N THR A 85 15.86 -8.15 -5.71
CA THR A 85 16.00 -8.82 -7.01
C THR A 85 16.38 -10.29 -6.83
N LEU A 86 17.34 -10.59 -5.95
CA LEU A 86 17.78 -11.95 -5.65
C LEU A 86 16.58 -12.81 -5.19
N ALA A 87 15.84 -12.34 -4.20
CA ALA A 87 14.64 -13.03 -3.70
C ALA A 87 13.61 -13.30 -4.80
N LEU A 88 13.19 -12.24 -5.51
CA LEU A 88 12.13 -12.32 -6.53
C LEU A 88 12.56 -13.11 -7.78
N SER A 89 13.86 -13.24 -8.04
CA SER A 89 14.39 -14.01 -9.16
C SER A 89 14.45 -15.52 -8.87
N LEU A 90 14.57 -15.91 -7.60
CA LEU A 90 14.81 -17.30 -7.18
C LEU A 90 13.61 -17.95 -6.49
N GLN A 91 12.68 -17.17 -5.93
CA GLN A 91 11.62 -17.69 -5.07
C GLN A 91 10.21 -17.29 -5.54
N PRO A 92 9.19 -18.12 -5.26
CA PRO A 92 7.80 -17.73 -5.45
C PRO A 92 7.39 -16.63 -4.46
N THR A 93 6.29 -15.92 -4.75
CA THR A 93 5.71 -14.97 -3.79
C THR A 93 5.17 -15.68 -2.54
N MET A 94 5.16 -14.97 -1.41
CA MET A 94 4.58 -15.47 -0.16
C MET A 94 3.09 -15.14 -0.13
N LYS A 95 2.22 -16.15 -0.18
CA LYS A 95 0.76 -15.96 -0.33
C LYS A 95 0.00 -15.74 0.97
N GLY A 96 0.67 -15.89 2.11
CA GLY A 96 0.05 -15.81 3.43
C GLY A 96 0.93 -15.09 4.43
N ASP A 97 0.51 -15.14 5.70
CA ASP A 97 1.11 -14.35 6.78
C ASP A 97 1.94 -15.19 7.75
N ASN A 98 1.97 -16.51 7.60
CA ASN A 98 2.57 -17.38 8.59
C ASN A 98 4.04 -17.65 8.25
N LEU A 99 4.90 -16.69 8.60
CA LEU A 99 6.35 -16.85 8.56
C LEU A 99 6.80 -17.78 9.68
N LEU A 100 7.67 -18.76 9.38
CA LEU A 100 8.43 -19.50 10.39
C LEU A 100 9.92 -19.17 10.29
N ILE A 101 10.54 -18.85 11.42
CA ILE A 101 11.98 -18.62 11.53
C ILE A 101 12.62 -19.78 12.28
N VAL A 102 13.65 -20.40 11.72
CA VAL A 102 14.48 -21.43 12.38
C VAL A 102 15.88 -20.90 12.59
N THR A 103 16.45 -21.02 13.79
CA THR A 103 17.76 -20.47 14.15
C THR A 103 18.53 -21.35 15.12
N ASN A 104 19.86 -21.39 15.02
CA ASN A 104 20.73 -22.00 16.05
C ASN A 104 21.19 -21.01 17.13
N GLY A 105 20.78 -19.75 17.06
CA GLY A 105 21.16 -18.71 18.00
C GLY A 105 20.02 -17.76 18.34
N GLY A 106 19.62 -17.72 19.61
CA GLY A 106 18.57 -16.84 20.09
C GLY A 106 18.80 -15.35 19.81
N GLY A 107 20.05 -14.85 19.89
CA GLY A 107 20.35 -13.45 19.60
C GLY A 107 20.01 -13.05 18.16
N VAL A 108 20.28 -13.92 17.20
CA VAL A 108 19.96 -13.70 15.79
C VAL A 108 18.47 -13.91 15.51
N GLY A 109 17.81 -14.80 16.26
CA GLY A 109 16.35 -14.89 16.28
C GLY A 109 15.66 -13.62 16.77
N VAL A 110 16.22 -12.94 17.77
CA VAL A 110 15.71 -11.63 18.24
C VAL A 110 15.85 -10.57 17.15
N LEU A 111 17.03 -10.46 16.52
CA LEU A 111 17.23 -9.51 15.41
C LEU A 111 16.26 -9.77 14.24
N ALA A 112 15.99 -11.03 13.92
CA ALA A 112 15.02 -11.39 12.89
C ALA A 112 13.57 -11.05 13.31
N THR A 113 13.25 -11.16 14.60
CA THR A 113 11.94 -10.76 15.14
C THR A 113 11.73 -9.25 15.00
N ASP A 114 12.71 -8.46 15.42
CA ASP A 114 12.67 -6.99 15.27
C ASP A 114 12.56 -6.58 13.80
N ALA A 115 13.26 -7.30 12.91
CA ALA A 115 13.18 -7.08 11.46
C ALA A 115 11.78 -7.42 10.91
N ALA A 116 11.16 -8.51 11.37
CA ALA A 116 9.81 -8.89 10.95
C ALA A 116 8.80 -7.80 11.31
N GLU A 117 8.87 -7.27 12.53
CA GLU A 117 8.04 -6.12 12.94
C GLU A 117 8.34 -4.87 12.11
N LYS A 118 9.62 -4.52 11.92
CA LYS A 118 10.05 -3.36 11.13
C LYS A 118 9.52 -3.39 9.71
N TYR A 119 9.52 -4.56 9.06
CA TYR A 119 9.08 -4.74 7.68
C TYR A 119 7.62 -5.18 7.56
N GLY A 120 6.84 -5.13 8.66
CA GLY A 120 5.41 -5.42 8.66
C GLY A 120 5.05 -6.86 8.34
N LEU A 121 5.98 -7.81 8.52
CA LEU A 121 5.76 -9.23 8.28
C LEU A 121 5.27 -9.90 9.56
N PRO A 122 4.01 -10.40 9.61
CA PRO A 122 3.44 -10.90 10.87
C PRO A 122 4.21 -12.10 11.42
N LEU A 123 4.68 -12.01 12.67
CA LEU A 123 5.32 -13.12 13.37
C LEU A 123 4.38 -13.70 14.42
N LYS A 124 3.73 -14.81 14.07
CA LYS A 124 2.81 -15.54 14.96
C LYS A 124 3.53 -16.69 15.65
N PHE A 125 3.08 -17.03 16.85
CA PHE A 125 3.56 -18.26 17.49
C PHE A 125 3.20 -19.48 16.64
N ALA A 126 4.14 -20.42 16.52
CA ALA A 126 3.92 -21.69 15.83
C ALA A 126 2.80 -22.49 16.51
N PRO A 127 1.92 -23.19 15.76
CA PRO A 127 0.87 -24.02 16.35
C PRO A 127 1.45 -25.21 17.13
N GLU A 128 0.67 -25.78 18.05
CA GLU A 128 1.15 -26.80 19.00
C GLU A 128 1.74 -28.04 18.33
N ASP A 129 1.18 -28.48 17.21
CA ASP A 129 1.67 -29.61 16.40
C ASP A 129 3.04 -29.31 15.77
N VAL A 130 3.21 -28.11 15.22
CA VAL A 130 4.51 -27.63 14.72
C VAL A 130 5.54 -27.58 15.85
N GLN A 131 5.15 -27.02 16.99
CA GLN A 131 6.05 -26.95 18.15
C GLN A 131 6.43 -28.35 18.67
N ALA A 132 5.48 -29.28 18.70
CA ALA A 132 5.69 -30.64 19.20
C ALA A 132 6.68 -31.41 18.32
N GLU A 133 6.61 -31.26 17.00
CA GLU A 133 7.56 -31.90 16.10
C GLU A 133 8.96 -31.29 16.24
N LEU A 134 9.07 -29.97 16.19
CA LEU A 134 10.37 -29.29 16.26
C LEU A 134 11.12 -29.58 17.57
N ARG A 135 10.41 -29.76 18.69
CA ARG A 135 11.01 -30.16 19.97
C ARG A 135 11.77 -31.49 19.91
N LYS A 136 11.45 -32.39 18.97
CA LYS A 136 12.18 -33.66 18.80
C LYS A 136 13.58 -33.48 18.23
N HIS A 137 13.84 -32.33 17.59
CA HIS A 137 15.07 -32.04 16.84
C HIS A 137 15.92 -30.96 17.50
N MET A 138 15.60 -30.59 18.74
CA MET A 138 16.36 -29.61 19.54
C MET A 138 16.55 -30.11 20.98
N PRO A 139 17.55 -29.60 21.70
CA PRO A 139 17.69 -29.85 23.14
C PRO A 139 16.49 -29.35 23.95
N SER A 140 16.32 -29.87 25.17
CA SER A 140 15.19 -29.52 26.05
C SER A 140 15.11 -28.03 26.45
N PHE A 141 16.21 -27.29 26.28
CA PHE A 141 16.31 -25.86 26.54
C PHE A 141 16.17 -24.99 25.28
N GLY A 142 15.96 -25.60 24.11
CA GLY A 142 15.58 -24.90 22.88
C GLY A 142 14.16 -24.34 22.96
N SER A 143 13.83 -23.45 22.02
CA SER A 143 12.50 -22.83 21.92
C SER A 143 11.84 -23.23 20.62
N ALA A 144 10.62 -23.76 20.67
CA ALA A 144 9.83 -24.11 19.48
C ALA A 144 8.79 -23.04 19.10
N LYS A 145 8.78 -21.86 19.74
CA LYS A 145 7.64 -20.93 19.69
C LYS A 145 7.50 -20.12 18.39
N ASN A 146 8.55 -19.95 17.60
CA ASN A 146 8.71 -18.96 16.52
C ASN A 146 9.20 -17.58 17.05
N PRO A 147 10.48 -17.24 16.88
CA PRO A 147 11.51 -18.05 16.23
C PRO A 147 11.74 -19.40 16.93
N VAL A 148 12.07 -20.40 16.13
CA VAL A 148 12.41 -21.75 16.55
C VAL A 148 13.92 -21.75 16.80
N ASP A 149 14.31 -21.64 18.07
CA ASP A 149 15.71 -21.72 18.50
C ASP A 149 16.06 -23.18 18.75
N ILE A 150 16.66 -23.82 17.74
CA ILE A 150 17.18 -25.19 17.83
C ILE A 150 18.49 -25.25 18.63
N THR A 151 19.07 -24.10 18.99
CA THR A 151 20.35 -23.94 19.68
C THR A 151 21.56 -24.44 18.87
N GLY A 152 22.76 -23.98 19.22
CA GLY A 152 24.00 -24.45 18.59
C GLY A 152 24.26 -25.95 18.77
N GLY A 153 23.59 -26.61 19.72
CA GLY A 153 23.76 -28.03 20.02
C GLY A 153 22.95 -28.98 19.13
N ALA A 154 21.98 -28.50 18.35
CA ALA A 154 21.17 -29.37 17.49
C ALA A 154 21.91 -29.86 16.24
N GLY A 155 22.99 -29.17 15.85
CA GLY A 155 23.85 -29.55 14.73
C GLY A 155 23.11 -29.74 13.42
N LEU A 156 23.68 -30.58 12.54
CA LEU A 156 23.15 -30.85 11.20
C LEU A 156 21.73 -31.44 11.21
N ALA A 157 21.46 -32.38 12.11
CA ALA A 157 20.17 -33.06 12.19
C ALA A 157 19.02 -32.11 12.56
N GLY A 158 19.29 -31.11 13.41
CA GLY A 158 18.31 -30.09 13.78
C GLY A 158 17.86 -29.25 12.59
N TYR A 159 18.82 -28.83 11.76
CA TYR A 159 18.51 -28.09 10.52
C TYR A 159 17.77 -28.97 9.53
N TYR A 160 18.29 -30.16 9.21
CA TYR A 160 17.69 -31.02 8.20
C TYR A 160 16.26 -31.43 8.56
N GLU A 161 16.04 -32.04 9.72
CA GLU A 161 14.71 -32.55 10.10
C GLU A 161 13.73 -31.41 10.39
N GLY A 162 14.19 -30.36 11.09
CA GLY A 162 13.38 -29.20 11.42
C GLY A 162 12.88 -28.46 10.19
N VAL A 163 13.77 -28.19 9.22
CA VAL A 163 13.41 -27.53 7.96
C VAL A 163 12.52 -28.43 7.12
N LYS A 164 12.84 -29.73 6.99
CA LYS A 164 12.08 -30.67 6.14
C LYS A 164 10.63 -30.77 6.58
N TYR A 165 10.40 -30.95 7.87
CA TYR A 165 9.04 -30.99 8.42
C TYR A 165 8.34 -29.64 8.30
N ALA A 166 8.97 -28.57 8.79
CA ALA A 166 8.31 -27.28 8.89
C ALA A 166 7.98 -26.69 7.51
N TYR A 167 8.83 -26.88 6.51
CA TYR A 167 8.59 -26.37 5.16
C TYR A 167 7.39 -27.08 4.50
N ALA A 168 7.23 -28.39 4.75
CA ALA A 168 6.05 -29.13 4.30
C ALA A 168 4.75 -28.75 5.04
N HIS A 169 4.86 -28.22 6.26
CA HIS A 169 3.70 -28.01 7.12
C HIS A 169 2.70 -26.98 6.53
N PRO A 170 1.38 -27.29 6.43
CA PRO A 170 0.40 -26.40 5.80
C PRO A 170 0.26 -25.02 6.45
N TRP A 171 0.61 -24.89 7.73
CA TRP A 171 0.60 -23.60 8.42
C TRP A 171 1.71 -22.66 7.96
N VAL A 172 2.84 -23.18 7.45
CA VAL A 172 3.98 -22.35 7.05
C VAL A 172 3.77 -21.86 5.63
N ASP A 173 3.65 -20.53 5.46
CA ASP A 173 3.50 -19.86 4.16
C ASP A 173 4.85 -19.46 3.56
N GLY A 174 5.84 -19.21 4.42
CA GLY A 174 7.22 -18.86 4.05
C GLY A 174 8.17 -19.12 5.22
N MET A 175 9.44 -19.33 4.91
CA MET A 175 10.44 -19.72 5.92
C MET A 175 11.71 -18.89 5.82
N VAL A 176 12.27 -18.54 6.98
CA VAL A 176 13.63 -18.01 7.10
C VAL A 176 14.46 -18.95 7.95
N VAL A 177 15.63 -19.35 7.45
CA VAL A 177 16.60 -20.17 8.20
C VAL A 177 17.84 -19.34 8.51
N LEU A 178 18.16 -19.23 9.79
CA LEU A 178 19.26 -18.43 10.30
C LEU A 178 20.35 -19.37 10.84
N TYR A 179 21.58 -19.09 10.46
CA TYR A 179 22.75 -19.83 10.92
C TYR A 179 23.85 -18.88 11.36
N CYS A 180 24.30 -19.07 12.60
CA CYS A 180 25.56 -18.53 13.09
C CYS A 180 26.64 -19.60 13.08
N GLU A 181 27.78 -19.26 12.48
CA GLU A 181 28.95 -20.11 12.47
C GLU A 181 29.45 -20.36 13.90
N THR A 182 29.73 -21.62 14.20
CA THR A 182 30.34 -22.06 15.46
C THR A 182 31.46 -23.06 15.19
N SER A 183 32.31 -23.31 16.17
CA SER A 183 33.41 -24.28 16.05
C SER A 183 32.96 -25.74 15.87
N VAL A 184 31.68 -26.04 16.10
CA VAL A 184 31.14 -27.42 16.09
C VAL A 184 30.28 -27.72 14.86
N THR A 185 30.17 -26.78 13.92
CA THR A 185 29.38 -26.93 12.69
C THR A 185 30.22 -26.56 11.47
N ASP A 186 29.93 -27.19 10.34
CA ASP A 186 30.47 -26.80 9.04
C ASP A 186 29.38 -26.08 8.23
N PRO A 187 29.59 -24.82 7.78
CA PRO A 187 28.58 -24.08 7.03
C PRO A 187 28.13 -24.79 5.75
N GLN A 188 29.04 -25.46 5.04
CA GLN A 188 28.69 -26.16 3.79
C GLN A 188 27.75 -27.33 4.06
N GLU A 189 28.01 -28.11 5.11
CA GLU A 189 27.11 -29.21 5.52
C GLU A 189 25.72 -28.67 5.90
N ILE A 190 25.64 -27.53 6.60
CA ILE A 190 24.36 -26.89 6.94
C ILE A 190 23.61 -26.42 5.69
N ALA A 191 24.31 -25.81 4.73
CA ALA A 191 23.71 -25.38 3.46
C ALA A 191 23.13 -26.58 2.69
N GLU A 192 23.90 -27.65 2.54
CA GLU A 192 23.44 -28.89 1.90
C GLU A 192 22.26 -29.51 2.64
N ALA A 193 22.26 -29.49 3.97
CA ALA A 193 21.13 -29.97 4.77
C ALA A 193 19.86 -29.15 4.54
N ILE A 194 19.94 -27.82 4.49
CA ILE A 194 18.79 -26.95 4.22
C ILE A 194 18.23 -27.22 2.82
N TYR A 195 19.10 -27.30 1.81
CA TYR A 195 18.71 -27.62 0.43
C TYR A 195 18.03 -28.99 0.32
N ASN A 196 18.66 -30.04 0.87
CA ASN A 196 18.11 -31.40 0.82
C ASN A 196 16.81 -31.49 1.61
N ALA A 197 16.71 -30.83 2.77
CA ALA A 197 15.49 -30.77 3.56
C ALA A 197 14.33 -30.13 2.78
N GLN A 198 14.57 -28.98 2.13
CA GLN A 198 13.57 -28.30 1.32
C GLN A 198 13.13 -29.18 0.14
N LYS A 199 14.07 -29.77 -0.61
CA LYS A 199 13.79 -30.65 -1.75
C LYS A 199 13.04 -31.92 -1.37
N GLU A 200 13.45 -32.58 -0.28
CA GLU A 200 12.88 -33.85 0.15
C GLU A 200 11.61 -33.69 0.99
N SER A 201 11.25 -32.48 1.39
CA SER A 201 9.96 -32.18 2.02
C SER A 201 8.77 -32.51 1.10
N GLY A 202 8.99 -32.53 -0.23
CA GLY A 202 7.95 -32.70 -1.24
C GLY A 202 7.01 -31.50 -1.40
N ALA A 203 7.20 -30.43 -0.62
CA ALA A 203 6.43 -29.20 -0.74
C ALA A 203 7.03 -28.24 -1.76
N SER A 204 6.19 -27.39 -2.34
CA SER A 204 6.57 -26.38 -3.33
C SER A 204 5.67 -25.16 -3.21
N GLY A 205 6.06 -24.06 -3.88
CA GLY A 205 5.27 -22.83 -3.93
C GLY A 205 5.33 -21.98 -2.65
N LYS A 206 6.26 -22.27 -1.74
CA LYS A 206 6.53 -21.48 -0.53
C LYS A 206 7.94 -20.90 -0.58
N PRO A 207 8.14 -19.61 -0.33
CA PRO A 207 9.48 -19.06 -0.34
C PRO A 207 10.32 -19.47 0.86
N LEU A 208 11.61 -19.67 0.62
CA LEU A 208 12.64 -19.91 1.61
C LEU A 208 13.78 -18.90 1.40
N ALA A 209 14.19 -18.21 2.46
CA ALA A 209 15.44 -17.45 2.47
C ALA A 209 16.32 -17.89 3.64
N VAL A 210 17.63 -17.70 3.47
CA VAL A 210 18.63 -18.12 4.44
C VAL A 210 19.50 -16.93 4.84
N SER A 211 19.97 -16.90 6.09
CA SER A 211 21.02 -15.99 6.53
C SER A 211 22.16 -16.76 7.16
N PHE A 212 23.36 -16.64 6.61
CA PHE A 212 24.59 -17.23 7.15
C PHE A 212 25.50 -16.14 7.70
N ILE A 213 25.75 -16.17 9.00
CA ILE A 213 26.58 -15.20 9.71
C ILE A 213 27.87 -15.90 10.12
N GLY A 214 28.98 -15.53 9.49
CA GLY A 214 30.29 -16.12 9.72
C GLY A 214 31.34 -15.51 8.80
N GLY A 215 32.47 -16.20 8.64
CA GLY A 215 33.57 -15.79 7.77
C GLY A 215 33.51 -16.42 6.37
N GLU A 216 34.68 -16.59 5.74
CA GLU A 216 34.85 -17.13 4.38
C GLU A 216 34.12 -18.46 4.12
N ARG A 217 33.97 -19.32 5.15
CA ARG A 217 33.23 -20.59 5.02
C ARG A 217 31.73 -20.36 4.79
N CYS A 218 31.16 -19.36 5.46
CA CYS A 218 29.77 -18.97 5.26
C CYS A 218 29.55 -18.29 3.89
N GLU A 219 30.52 -17.53 3.40
CA GLU A 219 30.46 -16.92 2.06
C GLU A 219 30.38 -17.99 0.97
N LYS A 220 31.23 -19.02 1.03
CA LYS A 220 31.19 -20.15 0.07
C LYS A 220 29.87 -20.92 0.12
N ALA A 221 29.35 -21.18 1.31
CA ALA A 221 28.07 -21.87 1.48
C ALA A 221 26.88 -21.00 1.01
N THR A 222 26.99 -19.67 1.15
CA THR A 222 26.02 -18.69 0.62
C THR A 222 25.99 -18.72 -0.90
N GLU A 223 27.15 -18.68 -1.56
CA GLU A 223 27.27 -18.82 -3.02
C GLU A 223 26.64 -20.12 -3.50
N TRP A 224 26.95 -21.23 -2.83
CA TRP A 224 26.41 -22.54 -3.16
C TRP A 224 24.87 -22.59 -3.07
N LEU A 225 24.27 -22.02 -2.01
CA LEU A 225 22.82 -21.96 -1.86
C LEU A 225 22.16 -21.11 -2.96
N ILE A 226 22.76 -19.98 -3.32
CA ILE A 226 22.26 -19.10 -4.39
C ILE A 226 22.30 -19.83 -5.74
N GLU A 227 23.37 -20.57 -6.04
CA GLU A 227 23.47 -21.42 -7.24
C GLU A 227 22.43 -22.55 -7.28
N HIS A 228 21.84 -22.88 -6.12
CA HIS A 228 20.76 -23.87 -5.97
C HIS A 228 19.39 -23.21 -5.71
N ASP A 229 19.22 -21.98 -6.19
CA ASP A 229 17.98 -21.20 -6.17
C ASP A 229 17.47 -20.82 -4.76
N ILE A 230 18.32 -20.82 -3.73
CA ILE A 230 17.97 -20.40 -2.37
C ILE A 230 18.63 -19.04 -2.06
N PRO A 231 17.87 -17.94 -2.01
CA PRO A 231 18.42 -16.61 -1.72
C PRO A 231 19.01 -16.60 -0.31
N THR A 232 20.30 -16.30 -0.22
CA THR A 232 21.06 -16.37 1.01
C THR A 232 21.78 -15.05 1.27
N TYR A 233 21.67 -14.57 2.51
CA TYR A 233 22.16 -13.26 2.94
C TYR A 233 23.15 -13.42 4.09
N ASN A 234 23.88 -12.34 4.41
CA ASN A 234 24.84 -12.32 5.51
C ASN A 234 24.30 -11.71 6.81
N ALA A 235 23.01 -11.36 6.85
CA ALA A 235 22.36 -10.76 8.00
C ALA A 235 20.89 -11.18 8.12
N PRO A 236 20.37 -11.36 9.35
CA PRO A 236 19.04 -11.93 9.57
C PRO A 236 17.93 -10.99 9.08
N ASP A 237 18.13 -9.68 9.20
CA ASP A 237 17.17 -8.68 8.78
C ASP A 237 17.04 -8.63 7.24
N LEU A 238 18.10 -8.91 6.49
CA LEU A 238 18.05 -9.01 5.03
C LEU A 238 17.24 -10.22 4.57
N ALA A 239 17.45 -11.38 5.19
CA ALA A 239 16.65 -12.58 4.89
C ALA A 239 15.16 -12.39 5.23
N VAL A 240 14.86 -11.71 6.34
CA VAL A 240 13.46 -11.37 6.69
C VAL A 240 12.89 -10.33 5.71
N LYS A 241 13.67 -9.31 5.32
CA LYS A 241 13.26 -8.33 4.32
C LYS A 241 12.93 -8.99 2.98
N ALA A 242 13.72 -9.98 2.56
CA ALA A 242 13.46 -10.75 1.34
C ALA A 242 12.07 -11.41 1.35
N LEU A 243 11.68 -12.06 2.45
CA LEU A 243 10.33 -12.63 2.60
C LEU A 243 9.24 -11.56 2.63
N SER A 244 9.50 -10.41 3.27
CA SER A 244 8.58 -9.28 3.24
C SER A 244 8.39 -8.74 1.82
N SER A 245 9.45 -8.61 1.03
CA SER A 245 9.39 -8.22 -0.39
C SER A 245 8.59 -9.23 -1.22
N LEU A 246 8.78 -10.53 -1.00
CA LEU A 246 8.02 -11.60 -1.68
C LEU A 246 6.53 -11.59 -1.31
N ARG A 247 6.19 -11.27 -0.05
CA ARG A 247 4.79 -11.09 0.40
C ARG A 247 4.17 -9.84 -0.20
N LYS A 248 4.86 -8.70 -0.11
CA LYS A 248 4.41 -7.43 -0.68
C LYS A 248 4.19 -7.55 -2.19
N GLN A 249 5.06 -8.27 -2.90
CA GLN A 249 4.85 -8.53 -4.33
C GLN A 249 3.54 -9.30 -4.60
N ASP A 250 3.17 -10.27 -3.76
CA ASP A 250 1.89 -10.97 -3.89
C ASP A 250 0.71 -9.99 -3.78
N GLU A 251 0.73 -9.14 -2.74
CA GLU A 251 -0.30 -8.11 -2.49
C GLU A 251 -0.41 -7.11 -3.65
N LEU A 252 0.74 -6.69 -4.20
CA LEU A 252 0.82 -5.79 -5.34
C LEU A 252 0.25 -6.42 -6.60
N LEU A 253 0.57 -7.69 -6.88
CA LEU A 253 0.02 -8.41 -8.04
C LEU A 253 -1.48 -8.65 -7.93
N GLN A 254 -1.99 -8.93 -6.72
CA GLN A 254 -3.44 -9.02 -6.47
C GLN A 254 -4.13 -7.67 -6.73
N THR A 255 -3.52 -6.57 -6.27
CA THR A 255 -4.06 -5.22 -6.42
C THR A 255 -4.00 -4.73 -7.87
N ALA A 256 -2.89 -4.96 -8.57
CA ALA A 256 -2.70 -4.55 -9.96
C ALA A 256 -3.69 -5.25 -10.92
N HIS A 257 -4.12 -6.47 -10.58
CA HIS A 257 -5.12 -7.22 -11.32
C HIS A 257 -6.57 -6.94 -10.91
N ASN A 258 -6.81 -6.18 -9.83
CA ASN A 258 -8.13 -5.65 -9.55
C ASN A 258 -8.47 -4.64 -10.66
N GLY A 259 -9.32 -5.08 -11.60
CA GLY A 259 -9.75 -4.25 -12.72
C GLY A 259 -10.27 -2.89 -12.23
N MET A 260 -9.95 -1.82 -12.95
CA MET A 260 -10.49 -0.50 -12.65
C MET A 260 -12.01 -0.58 -12.55
N TYR A 261 -12.57 -0.16 -11.42
CA TYR A 261 -14.01 0.00 -11.28
C TYR A 261 -14.48 0.99 -12.34
N LYS A 262 -15.26 0.49 -13.31
CA LYS A 262 -15.95 1.30 -14.30
C LYS A 262 -17.40 1.42 -13.84
N PRO A 263 -17.83 2.58 -13.32
CA PRO A 263 -19.22 2.75 -12.95
C PRO A 263 -20.12 2.52 -14.17
N SER A 264 -21.15 1.68 -14.02
CA SER A 264 -22.24 1.57 -14.99
C SER A 264 -23.21 2.75 -14.82
N ASP A 265 -23.98 3.06 -15.87
CA ASP A 265 -25.09 4.01 -15.82
C ASP A 265 -24.71 5.45 -15.41
N VAL A 266 -23.56 5.93 -15.88
CA VAL A 266 -23.12 7.32 -15.67
C VAL A 266 -23.64 8.27 -16.73
N ASP A 267 -24.07 9.46 -16.31
CA ASP A 267 -24.47 10.57 -17.19
C ASP A 267 -23.29 11.56 -17.34
N SER A 268 -22.25 11.10 -18.03
CA SER A 268 -21.03 11.91 -18.24
C SER A 268 -21.31 13.20 -19.02
N GLU A 269 -22.35 13.22 -19.85
CA GLU A 269 -22.73 14.38 -20.63
C GLU A 269 -23.31 15.48 -19.75
N LYS A 270 -24.25 15.15 -18.85
CA LYS A 270 -24.77 16.09 -17.86
C LYS A 270 -23.67 16.65 -16.96
N ALA A 271 -22.73 15.82 -16.52
CA ALA A 271 -21.58 16.28 -15.73
C ALA A 271 -20.74 17.30 -16.52
N ARG A 272 -20.43 17.02 -17.80
CA ARG A 272 -19.70 17.96 -18.66
C ARG A 272 -20.47 19.26 -18.89
N GLN A 273 -21.78 19.20 -19.07
CA GLN A 273 -22.63 20.40 -19.25
C GLN A 273 -22.62 21.31 -18.02
N ILE A 274 -22.70 20.75 -16.81
CA ILE A 274 -22.60 21.52 -15.56
C ILE A 274 -21.23 22.23 -15.48
N ILE A 275 -20.14 21.49 -15.74
CA ILE A 275 -18.78 22.03 -15.71
C ILE A 275 -18.58 23.11 -16.79
N ALA A 276 -19.09 22.88 -18.00
CA ALA A 276 -19.03 23.84 -19.10
C ALA A 276 -19.82 25.12 -18.77
N GLY A 277 -21.00 25.01 -18.14
CA GLY A 277 -21.80 26.14 -17.69
C GLY A 277 -21.07 27.01 -16.67
N ALA A 278 -20.37 26.39 -15.71
CA ALA A 278 -19.54 27.12 -14.75
C ALA A 278 -18.37 27.86 -15.43
N ARG A 279 -17.66 27.18 -16.35
CA ARG A 279 -16.56 27.78 -17.11
C ARG A 279 -17.01 28.91 -18.02
N ALA A 280 -18.18 28.78 -18.66
CA ALA A 280 -18.74 29.84 -19.51
C ALA A 280 -19.04 31.13 -18.73
N LYS A 281 -19.31 31.01 -17.42
CA LYS A 281 -19.43 32.13 -16.48
C LYS A 281 -18.10 32.61 -15.89
N GLY A 282 -16.96 32.13 -16.40
CA GLY A 282 -15.62 32.50 -15.93
C GLY A 282 -15.23 31.91 -14.57
N ARG A 283 -15.96 30.91 -14.06
CA ARG A 283 -15.69 30.32 -12.73
C ARG A 283 -14.66 29.20 -12.81
N SER A 284 -13.78 29.14 -11.81
CA SER A 284 -12.82 28.05 -11.58
C SER A 284 -13.32 26.99 -10.60
N ALA A 285 -14.48 27.22 -9.97
CA ALA A 285 -15.09 26.31 -9.00
C ALA A 285 -16.59 26.13 -9.27
N LEU A 286 -17.08 24.93 -8.96
CA LEU A 286 -18.51 24.62 -8.93
C LEU A 286 -19.11 25.07 -7.60
N THR A 287 -20.39 25.45 -7.60
CA THR A 287 -21.14 25.55 -6.36
C THR A 287 -21.38 24.16 -5.77
N GLU A 288 -21.73 24.08 -4.49
CA GLU A 288 -22.02 22.81 -3.83
C GLU A 288 -23.15 22.02 -4.51
N VAL A 289 -24.18 22.73 -5.00
CA VAL A 289 -25.32 22.12 -5.71
C VAL A 289 -24.86 21.54 -7.04
N GLU A 290 -24.04 22.29 -7.80
CA GLU A 290 -23.46 21.82 -9.06
C GLU A 290 -22.54 20.62 -8.83
N ALA A 291 -21.64 20.68 -7.83
CA ALA A 291 -20.71 19.61 -7.50
C ALA A 291 -21.45 18.31 -7.11
N LYS A 292 -22.50 18.40 -6.28
CA LYS A 292 -23.34 17.23 -5.94
C LYS A 292 -24.07 16.67 -7.14
N ASN A 293 -24.55 17.51 -8.06
CA ASN A 293 -25.16 17.04 -9.30
C ASN A 293 -24.17 16.34 -10.22
N VAL A 294 -22.91 16.79 -10.26
CA VAL A 294 -21.81 16.09 -10.95
C VAL A 294 -21.56 14.73 -10.30
N PHE A 295 -21.43 14.66 -8.97
CA PHE A 295 -21.24 13.39 -8.26
C PHE A 295 -22.41 12.42 -8.48
N LYS A 296 -23.65 12.90 -8.41
CA LYS A 296 -24.85 12.12 -8.70
C LYS A 296 -24.87 11.60 -10.14
N ALA A 297 -24.38 12.38 -11.11
CA ALA A 297 -24.26 11.95 -12.50
C ALA A 297 -23.25 10.80 -12.69
N TYR A 298 -22.29 10.64 -11.77
CA TYR A 298 -21.38 9.49 -11.71
C TYR A 298 -21.82 8.39 -10.73
N GLY A 299 -23.07 8.43 -10.25
CA GLY A 299 -23.63 7.42 -9.35
C GLY A 299 -23.14 7.50 -7.91
N LEU A 300 -22.42 8.56 -7.53
CA LEU A 300 -21.99 8.75 -6.15
C LEU A 300 -23.17 9.20 -5.28
N PRO A 301 -23.38 8.57 -4.12
CA PRO A 301 -24.45 8.96 -3.21
C PRO A 301 -24.14 10.36 -2.65
N VAL A 302 -25.11 11.26 -2.78
CA VAL A 302 -25.05 12.61 -2.23
C VAL A 302 -26.30 12.85 -1.39
N THR A 303 -26.16 13.59 -0.30
CA THR A 303 -27.32 14.04 0.49
C THR A 303 -28.27 14.85 -0.40
N PRO A 304 -29.60 14.65 -0.31
CA PRO A 304 -30.59 15.53 -0.89
C PRO A 304 -30.25 16.99 -0.59
N THR A 305 -30.22 17.82 -1.63
CA THR A 305 -29.91 19.24 -1.53
C THR A 305 -30.76 19.98 -2.54
N LEU A 306 -31.54 20.94 -2.06
CA LEU A 306 -32.43 21.79 -2.85
C LEU A 306 -32.02 23.24 -2.64
N LEU A 307 -32.21 24.10 -3.65
CA LEU A 307 -31.85 25.52 -3.58
C LEU A 307 -33.11 26.34 -3.35
N ALA A 308 -33.12 27.17 -2.30
CA ALA A 308 -34.19 28.11 -2.00
C ALA A 308 -33.79 29.54 -2.37
N HIS A 309 -34.71 30.29 -2.96
CA HIS A 309 -34.56 31.70 -3.32
C HIS A 309 -35.37 32.64 -2.40
N SER A 310 -36.21 32.11 -1.51
CA SER A 310 -36.88 32.87 -0.45
C SER A 310 -36.95 32.11 0.88
N GLU A 311 -37.28 32.83 1.96
CA GLU A 311 -37.49 32.23 3.30
C GLU A 311 -38.65 31.23 3.26
N GLU A 312 -39.75 31.57 2.57
CA GLU A 312 -40.92 30.70 2.41
C GLU A 312 -40.58 29.42 1.63
N GLU A 313 -39.78 29.55 0.57
CA GLU A 313 -39.32 28.39 -0.21
C GLU A 313 -38.39 27.50 0.63
N ALA A 314 -37.50 28.10 1.43
CA ALA A 314 -36.61 27.35 2.31
C ALA A 314 -37.37 26.47 3.31
N ILE A 315 -38.50 26.97 3.83
CA ILE A 315 -39.37 26.21 4.75
C ILE A 315 -40.04 25.04 4.04
N GLN A 316 -40.62 25.27 2.86
CA GLN A 316 -41.27 24.22 2.09
C GLN A 316 -40.27 23.10 1.72
N LEU A 317 -39.07 23.47 1.29
CA LEU A 317 -38.01 22.51 0.96
C LEU A 317 -37.48 21.79 2.20
N ALA A 318 -37.44 22.45 3.36
CA ALA A 318 -37.05 21.83 4.63
C ALA A 318 -38.05 20.75 5.07
N GLU A 319 -39.35 21.01 4.93
CA GLU A 319 -40.42 20.04 5.20
C GLU A 319 -40.37 18.86 4.22
N GLN A 320 -40.07 19.14 2.94
CA GLN A 320 -39.92 18.10 1.92
C GLN A 320 -38.73 17.18 2.20
N ILE A 321 -37.59 17.72 2.63
CA ILE A 321 -36.39 16.93 2.95
C ILE A 321 -36.55 16.19 4.28
N GLY A 322 -37.19 16.82 5.27
CA GLY A 322 -37.33 16.31 6.62
C GLY A 322 -36.20 16.76 7.56
N PHE A 323 -36.55 17.00 8.82
CA PHE A 323 -35.60 17.46 9.85
C PHE A 323 -34.82 16.29 10.51
N PRO A 324 -33.59 16.51 10.99
CA PRO A 324 -32.86 17.78 10.99
C PRO A 324 -32.19 18.10 9.64
N ILE A 325 -32.08 19.40 9.34
CA ILE A 325 -31.45 19.91 8.11
C ILE A 325 -30.23 20.79 8.39
N VAL A 326 -29.50 21.07 7.31
CA VAL A 326 -28.41 22.04 7.22
C VAL A 326 -28.77 23.09 6.18
N MET A 327 -28.55 24.37 6.51
CA MET A 327 -28.72 25.50 5.59
C MET A 327 -27.36 26.16 5.33
N LYS A 328 -27.06 26.45 4.06
CA LYS A 328 -25.77 27.03 3.65
C LYS A 328 -25.98 28.03 2.53
N ILE A 329 -25.28 29.17 2.56
CA ILE A 329 -25.30 30.09 1.43
C ILE A 329 -24.77 29.40 0.15
N VAL A 330 -25.36 29.74 -0.99
CA VAL A 330 -24.84 29.40 -2.31
C VAL A 330 -24.50 30.69 -3.02
N SER A 331 -23.21 30.93 -3.19
CA SER A 331 -22.67 32.11 -3.84
C SER A 331 -21.35 31.73 -4.51
N PRO A 332 -21.13 32.08 -5.78
CA PRO A 332 -19.83 31.93 -6.43
C PRO A 332 -18.74 32.81 -5.77
N ASP A 333 -19.15 33.87 -5.06
CA ASP A 333 -18.29 34.83 -4.40
C ASP A 333 -17.88 34.45 -2.97
N ILE A 334 -18.55 33.47 -2.36
CA ILE A 334 -18.31 33.02 -0.98
C ILE A 334 -18.03 31.51 -0.96
N LEU A 335 -16.80 31.12 -1.32
CA LEU A 335 -16.36 29.73 -1.34
C LEU A 335 -16.19 29.15 0.08
N HIS A 336 -15.60 29.92 1.01
CA HIS A 336 -15.37 29.53 2.40
C HIS A 336 -16.54 29.93 3.32
N LYS A 337 -17.69 29.29 3.11
CA LYS A 337 -18.97 29.64 3.78
C LYS A 337 -18.92 29.58 5.31
N SER A 338 -18.15 28.65 5.87
CA SER A 338 -17.99 28.53 7.32
C SER A 338 -17.29 29.75 7.91
N ASP A 339 -16.27 30.28 7.23
CA ASP A 339 -15.54 31.48 7.65
C ASP A 339 -16.43 32.72 7.57
N ALA A 340 -17.32 32.75 6.59
CA ALA A 340 -18.36 33.77 6.47
C ALA A 340 -19.52 33.58 7.48
N GLY A 341 -19.50 32.56 8.35
CA GLY A 341 -20.61 32.27 9.27
C GLY A 341 -21.93 31.92 8.57
N ALA A 342 -21.86 31.55 7.29
CA ALA A 342 -22.98 31.36 6.37
C ALA A 342 -23.40 29.88 6.24
N VAL A 343 -23.20 29.12 7.33
CA VAL A 343 -23.58 27.71 7.50
C VAL A 343 -24.30 27.55 8.84
N LYS A 344 -25.47 26.92 8.82
CA LYS A 344 -26.22 26.53 10.02
C LYS A 344 -26.61 25.06 9.95
N VAL A 345 -26.19 24.29 10.94
CA VAL A 345 -26.42 22.85 11.05
C VAL A 345 -27.45 22.54 12.13
N ASN A 346 -27.99 21.33 12.12
CA ASN A 346 -28.87 20.81 13.17
C ASN A 346 -30.13 21.67 13.40
N ILE A 347 -30.72 22.17 12.30
CA ILE A 347 -31.99 22.89 12.32
C ILE A 347 -33.10 21.85 12.41
N LYS A 348 -34.00 21.99 13.38
CA LYS A 348 -34.95 20.93 13.77
C LYS A 348 -36.42 21.24 13.51
N ASN A 349 -36.73 22.47 13.10
CA ASN A 349 -38.09 22.94 12.91
C ASN A 349 -38.12 24.21 12.04
N GLU A 350 -39.32 24.62 11.64
CA GLU A 350 -39.58 25.82 10.84
C GLU A 350 -38.98 27.09 11.45
N GLN A 351 -39.14 27.33 12.76
CA GLN A 351 -38.60 28.54 13.39
C GLN A 351 -37.08 28.61 13.23
N GLY A 352 -36.38 27.48 13.39
CA GLY A 352 -34.94 27.40 13.15
C GLY A 352 -34.56 27.68 11.68
N VAL A 353 -35.42 27.38 10.71
CA VAL A 353 -35.21 27.74 9.30
C VAL A 353 -35.26 29.25 9.12
N ARG A 354 -36.26 29.93 9.70
CA ARG A 354 -36.41 31.39 9.63
C ARG A 354 -35.23 32.11 10.28
N ASP A 355 -34.82 31.65 11.45
CA ASP A 355 -33.70 32.22 12.18
C ASP A 355 -32.38 32.02 11.42
N ALA A 356 -32.18 30.82 10.85
CA ALA A 356 -31.00 30.51 10.04
C ALA A 356 -30.97 31.31 8.73
N TRP A 357 -32.11 31.49 8.05
CA TRP A 357 -32.21 32.25 6.80
C TRP A 357 -31.69 33.67 6.96
N LYS A 358 -32.23 34.40 7.95
CA LYS A 358 -31.84 35.78 8.26
C LYS A 358 -30.35 35.87 8.58
N LEU A 359 -29.90 35.01 9.49
CA LEU A 359 -28.51 35.01 9.96
C LEU A 359 -27.51 34.68 8.84
N ILE A 360 -27.83 33.73 7.95
CA ILE A 360 -26.97 33.36 6.83
C ILE A 360 -26.86 34.53 5.85
N LEU A 361 -27.96 35.19 5.49
CA LEU A 361 -27.93 36.33 4.57
C LEU A 361 -27.20 37.54 5.16
N GLU A 362 -27.49 37.88 6.42
CA GLU A 362 -26.81 38.96 7.15
C GLU A 362 -25.29 38.72 7.18
N ASN A 363 -24.86 37.52 7.58
CA ASN A 363 -23.45 37.18 7.64
C ASN A 363 -22.78 37.18 6.26
N SER A 364 -23.49 36.71 5.23
CA SER A 364 -22.96 36.67 3.85
C SER A 364 -22.70 38.08 3.30
N LEU A 365 -23.66 39.00 3.47
CA LEU A 365 -23.53 40.39 3.03
C LEU A 365 -22.56 41.20 3.91
N ALA A 366 -22.42 40.84 5.19
CA ALA A 366 -21.39 41.42 6.05
C ALA A 366 -19.98 40.97 5.64
N TYR A 367 -19.82 39.71 5.21
CA TYR A 367 -18.56 39.16 4.72
C TYR A 367 -18.16 39.76 3.37
N LYS A 368 -19.12 39.86 2.44
CA LYS A 368 -18.94 40.49 1.12
C LYS A 368 -20.23 41.15 0.66
N ALA A 369 -20.26 42.48 0.75
CA ALA A 369 -21.47 43.29 0.54
C ALA A 369 -22.02 43.25 -0.89
N ASP A 370 -21.17 43.00 -1.88
CA ASP A 370 -21.50 42.91 -3.30
C ASP A 370 -21.52 41.46 -3.83
N ALA A 371 -21.57 40.46 -2.93
CA ALA A 371 -21.60 39.06 -3.33
C ALA A 371 -22.87 38.73 -4.14
N GLU A 372 -22.68 38.06 -5.27
CA GLU A 372 -23.78 37.42 -5.99
C GLU A 372 -24.28 36.23 -5.16
N ILE A 373 -25.54 36.29 -4.71
CA ILE A 373 -26.18 35.22 -3.94
C ILE A 373 -27.15 34.49 -4.86
N ASP A 374 -26.84 33.22 -5.18
CA ASP A 374 -27.73 32.36 -5.96
C ASP A 374 -28.93 31.90 -5.12
N GLY A 375 -28.73 31.72 -3.81
CA GLY A 375 -29.77 31.29 -2.86
C GLY A 375 -29.19 30.63 -1.61
N VAL A 376 -30.02 29.88 -0.89
CA VAL A 376 -29.62 29.08 0.28
C VAL A 376 -29.89 27.61 0.00
N ALA A 377 -28.85 26.78 0.10
CA ALA A 377 -28.98 25.33 -0.01
C ALA A 377 -29.64 24.78 1.25
N ILE A 378 -30.73 24.04 1.07
CA ILE A 378 -31.44 23.28 2.09
C ILE A 378 -31.04 21.81 1.90
N GLN A 379 -30.41 21.22 2.92
CA GLN A 379 -29.76 19.93 2.81
C GLN A 379 -30.11 19.01 3.98
N GLU A 380 -30.27 17.71 3.71
CA GLU A 380 -30.37 16.69 4.75
C GLU A 380 -29.12 16.70 5.66
N MET A 381 -29.30 16.64 6.98
CA MET A 381 -28.18 16.45 7.89
C MET A 381 -27.76 14.97 7.90
N ALA A 382 -26.59 14.68 7.35
CA ALA A 382 -26.02 13.34 7.35
C ALA A 382 -25.84 12.80 8.79
N PRO A 383 -25.94 11.47 8.98
CA PRO A 383 -25.71 10.84 10.27
C PRO A 383 -24.24 10.95 10.70
N TRP A 384 -23.97 10.64 11.97
CA TRP A 384 -22.60 10.52 12.48
C TRP A 384 -21.82 9.43 11.73
N ALA A 385 -20.62 9.77 11.29
CA ALA A 385 -19.68 8.87 10.61
C ALA A 385 -18.24 9.41 10.72
N THR A 386 -17.26 8.63 10.25
CA THR A 386 -15.88 9.11 10.06
C THR A 386 -15.82 10.06 8.87
N GLU A 387 -15.39 11.29 9.11
CA GLU A 387 -15.18 12.27 8.04
C GLU A 387 -13.92 11.93 7.24
N VAL A 388 -14.05 11.87 5.92
CA VAL A 388 -12.94 11.62 4.99
C VAL A 388 -12.96 12.70 3.92
N ILE A 389 -11.81 13.36 3.72
CA ILE A 389 -11.61 14.35 2.66
C ILE A 389 -10.76 13.70 1.57
N VAL A 390 -11.26 13.71 0.34
CA VAL A 390 -10.55 13.19 -0.84
C VAL A 390 -10.15 14.35 -1.72
N GLY A 391 -8.85 14.46 -2.00
CA GLY A 391 -8.27 15.39 -2.96
C GLY A 391 -7.69 14.64 -4.15
N SER A 392 -7.68 15.27 -5.32
CA SER A 392 -7.04 14.74 -6.51
C SER A 392 -6.18 15.83 -7.16
N VAL A 393 -5.04 15.42 -7.70
CA VAL A 393 -4.13 16.28 -8.45
C VAL A 393 -3.84 15.57 -9.77
N ASN A 394 -3.89 16.32 -10.87
CA ASN A 394 -3.46 15.80 -12.17
C ASN A 394 -1.93 15.93 -12.28
N ASP A 395 -1.22 14.82 -12.18
CA ASP A 395 0.23 14.76 -12.33
C ASP A 395 0.62 14.72 -13.83
N SER A 396 1.60 15.52 -14.23
CA SER A 396 2.01 15.61 -15.63
C SER A 396 2.59 14.32 -16.24
N THR A 397 3.05 13.37 -15.41
CA THR A 397 3.64 12.10 -15.85
C THR A 397 2.61 10.98 -15.87
N PHE A 398 1.80 10.86 -14.80
CA PHE A 398 0.90 9.72 -14.60
C PHE A 398 -0.59 10.06 -14.67
N GLY A 399 -0.94 11.35 -14.59
CA GLY A 399 -2.31 11.80 -14.62
C GLY A 399 -2.90 11.84 -16.04
N PRO A 400 -4.23 11.92 -16.16
CA PRO A 400 -4.96 11.88 -17.43
C PRO A 400 -4.91 13.17 -18.26
#